data_AF-A0A929HEQ7-F1
#
_entry.id   AF-A0A929HEQ7-F1
#
_cell.length_a   1.000
_cell.length_b   1.000
_cell.length_c   1.000
_cell.angle_alpha   90.00
_cell.angle_beta   90.00
_cell.angle_gamma   90.00
#
_symmetry.space_group_name_H-M   'P 1'
#
loop_
_entity.id
_entity.type
_entity.pdbx_description
1 polymer ?
#
loop_
_entity_poly.entity_id
_entity_poly.type
_entity_poly.pdbx_seq_one_letter_code
_entity_poly.pdbx_strand_id
1 'polypeptide(L)'
;MYVAVKGGEQAIANAHKLLSEKRRGDQTVHELEISQIKEQLGLSVDRVMTEGSLYDRELAAIAIKQAQGDLVEAIFLLRAYRTTLPRFGFSEPIETSGMEIQRRISSSFKDIPGGQVLGPTYDYTHRLIDFALEIPENGNSETCRAEVAAEAIQNAMPRVADLLLAEGLIEDEATDNDRRPVADLTRDPLELPAERDVRLQNLARGDEGFILSLAYSLLRGFGASGHPFLGEIR
;
A
#
# COMPACT_ATOMS: atom_id res chain seq x y z
N MET A 1 -55.33 11.47 -11.81
CA MET A 1 -54.81 11.95 -10.52
C MET A 1 -53.62 11.06 -10.18
N TYR A 2 -52.40 11.61 -10.06
CA TYR A 2 -51.24 10.84 -9.62
C TYR A 2 -51.17 10.86 -8.09
N VAL A 3 -50.92 9.70 -7.48
CA VAL A 3 -50.79 9.55 -6.02
C VAL A 3 -49.38 9.05 -5.73
N ALA A 4 -48.70 9.64 -4.74
CA ALA A 4 -47.37 9.22 -4.35
C ALA A 4 -47.42 7.82 -3.72
N VAL A 5 -46.60 6.91 -4.23
CA VAL A 5 -46.42 5.55 -3.70
C VAL A 5 -44.98 5.35 -3.24
N LYS A 6 -44.78 4.58 -2.17
CA LYS A 6 -43.44 4.22 -1.69
C LYS A 6 -42.89 3.08 -2.54
N GLY A 7 -41.67 3.24 -3.06
CA GLY A 7 -40.97 2.18 -3.83
C GLY A 7 -39.45 2.16 -3.65
N GLY A 8 -38.87 3.14 -2.94
CA GLY A 8 -37.41 3.30 -2.82
C GLY A 8 -36.71 2.11 -2.16
N GLU A 9 -37.23 1.63 -1.02
CA GLU A 9 -36.64 0.49 -0.31
C GLU A 9 -36.61 -0.78 -1.16
N GLN A 10 -37.72 -1.08 -1.84
CA GLN A 10 -37.80 -2.25 -2.72
C GLN A 10 -36.85 -2.12 -3.92
N ALA A 11 -36.70 -0.91 -4.47
CA ALA A 11 -35.75 -0.64 -5.55
C ALA A 11 -34.30 -0.85 -5.09
N ILE A 12 -33.92 -0.32 -3.92
CA ILE A 12 -32.58 -0.49 -3.33
C ILE A 12 -32.29 -1.98 -3.07
N ALA A 13 -33.23 -2.70 -2.45
CA ALA A 13 -33.06 -4.13 -2.17
C ALA A 13 -32.84 -4.95 -3.44
N ASN A 14 -33.59 -4.64 -4.50
CA ASN A 14 -33.40 -5.30 -5.80
C ASN A 14 -32.07 -4.90 -6.46
N ALA A 15 -31.65 -3.64 -6.34
CA ALA A 15 -30.35 -3.19 -6.84
C ALA A 15 -29.18 -3.94 -6.15
N HIS A 16 -29.24 -4.17 -4.84
CA HIS A 16 -28.23 -4.95 -4.12
C HIS A 16 -28.19 -6.43 -4.55
N LYS A 17 -29.35 -7.03 -4.86
CA LYS A 17 -29.41 -8.39 -5.42
C LYS A 17 -28.78 -8.44 -6.81
N LEU A 18 -29.10 -7.47 -7.68
CA LEU A 18 -28.48 -7.34 -9.00
C LEU A 18 -26.97 -7.15 -8.90
N LEU A 19 -26.49 -6.33 -7.96
CA LEU A 19 -25.05 -6.14 -7.71
C LEU A 19 -24.39 -7.45 -7.28
N SER A 20 -25.05 -8.22 -6.39
CA SER A 20 -24.54 -9.51 -5.92
C SER A 20 -24.48 -10.55 -7.05
N GLU A 21 -25.48 -10.58 -7.93
CA GLU A 21 -25.50 -11.41 -9.14
C GLU A 21 -24.37 -11.01 -10.09
N LYS A 22 -24.21 -9.71 -10.35
CA LYS A 22 -23.11 -9.19 -11.17
C LYS A 22 -21.73 -9.49 -10.58
N ARG A 23 -21.59 -9.45 -9.25
CA ARG A 23 -20.34 -9.82 -8.55
C ARG A 23 -20.03 -11.30 -8.71
N ARG A 24 -21.05 -12.16 -8.62
CA ARG A 24 -20.84 -13.60 -8.84
C ARG A 24 -20.48 -13.90 -10.28
N GLY A 25 -21.08 -13.22 -11.25
CA GLY A 25 -20.85 -13.47 -12.67
C GLY A 25 -21.37 -14.84 -13.12
N ASP A 26 -20.76 -15.40 -14.17
CA ASP A 26 -21.10 -16.71 -14.70
C ASP A 26 -20.82 -17.82 -13.67
N GLN A 27 -21.83 -18.63 -13.37
CA GLN A 27 -21.74 -19.71 -12.38
C GLN A 27 -20.96 -20.92 -12.89
N THR A 28 -20.70 -21.01 -14.20
CA THR A 28 -19.81 -22.04 -14.77
C THR A 28 -18.34 -21.76 -14.48
N VAL A 29 -17.98 -20.51 -14.20
CA VAL A 29 -16.65 -20.10 -13.73
C VAL A 29 -16.57 -20.32 -12.22
N HIS A 30 -15.45 -20.91 -11.77
CA HIS A 30 -15.19 -21.11 -10.34
C HIS A 30 -15.23 -19.76 -9.60
N GLU A 31 -15.82 -19.76 -8.41
CA GLU A 31 -15.89 -18.54 -7.62
C GLU A 31 -14.49 -18.10 -7.17
N LEU A 32 -14.23 -16.80 -7.20
CA LEU A 32 -12.97 -16.23 -6.73
C LEU A 32 -12.83 -16.43 -5.21
N GLU A 33 -11.78 -17.13 -4.79
CA GLU A 33 -11.46 -17.37 -3.38
C GLU A 33 -10.71 -16.18 -2.77
N ILE A 34 -10.85 -16.00 -1.46
CA ILE A 34 -10.12 -14.96 -0.72
C ILE A 34 -8.62 -15.22 -0.75
N SER A 35 -8.21 -16.49 -0.66
CA SER A 35 -6.82 -16.96 -0.82
C SER A 35 -6.22 -16.50 -2.15
N GLN A 36 -6.95 -16.64 -3.26
CA GLN A 36 -6.50 -16.24 -4.60
C GLN A 36 -6.21 -14.74 -4.66
N ILE A 37 -7.12 -13.90 -4.16
CA ILE A 37 -6.92 -12.44 -4.13
C ILE A 37 -5.73 -12.08 -3.23
N LYS A 38 -5.67 -12.66 -2.03
CA LYS A 38 -4.65 -12.38 -1.01
C LYS A 38 -3.23 -12.71 -1.49
N GLU A 39 -3.07 -13.82 -2.21
CA GLU A 39 -1.77 -14.34 -2.65
C GLU A 39 -1.37 -13.84 -4.05
N GLN A 40 -2.32 -13.69 -4.98
CA GLN A 40 -2.03 -13.42 -6.40
C GLN A 40 -2.23 -11.95 -6.79
N LEU A 41 -3.06 -11.20 -6.04
CA LEU A 41 -3.32 -9.77 -6.28
C LEU A 41 -2.73 -8.90 -5.17
N GLY A 42 -1.54 -9.27 -4.68
CA GLY A 42 -0.87 -8.66 -3.52
C GLY A 42 -0.74 -7.13 -3.59
N LEU A 43 -0.40 -6.58 -4.76
CA LEU A 43 -0.27 -5.13 -4.94
C LEU A 43 -1.60 -4.37 -4.69
N SER A 44 -2.72 -4.94 -5.11
CA SER A 44 -4.04 -4.37 -4.84
C SER A 44 -4.39 -4.45 -3.35
N VAL A 45 -4.02 -5.56 -2.70
CA VAL A 45 -4.19 -5.74 -1.25
C VAL A 45 -3.37 -4.71 -0.48
N ASP A 46 -2.11 -4.49 -0.86
CA ASP A 46 -1.21 -3.52 -0.22
C ASP A 46 -1.76 -2.09 -0.31
N ARG A 47 -2.28 -1.69 -1.48
CA ARG A 47 -2.94 -0.38 -1.67
C ARG A 47 -4.18 -0.24 -0.78
N VAL A 48 -5.04 -1.25 -0.75
CA VAL A 48 -6.29 -1.23 0.04
C VAL A 48 -5.98 -1.18 1.54
N MET A 49 -4.99 -1.92 2.03
CA MET A 49 -4.54 -1.86 3.43
C MET A 49 -4.01 -0.47 3.81
N THR A 50 -3.20 0.12 2.93
CA THR A 50 -2.53 1.42 3.15
C THR A 50 -3.55 2.55 3.23
N GLU A 51 -4.33 2.76 2.17
CA GLU A 51 -5.33 3.84 2.12
C GLU A 51 -6.53 3.57 3.06
N GLY A 52 -6.85 2.29 3.31
CA GLY A 52 -7.85 1.85 4.28
C GLY A 52 -7.42 2.03 5.75
N SER A 53 -6.11 2.21 5.99
CA SER A 53 -5.51 2.36 7.33
C SER A 53 -5.76 1.20 8.29
N LEU A 54 -5.83 -0.01 7.75
CA LEU A 54 -5.99 -1.25 8.52
C LEU A 54 -5.10 -2.32 7.88
N TYR A 55 -4.05 -2.71 8.59
CA TYR A 55 -3.14 -3.74 8.13
C TYR A 55 -3.72 -5.13 8.42
N ASP A 56 -4.49 -5.65 7.48
CA ASP A 56 -4.99 -7.02 7.48
C ASP A 56 -5.23 -7.47 6.03
N ARG A 57 -4.39 -8.42 5.56
CA ARG A 57 -4.41 -8.88 4.17
C ARG A 57 -5.69 -9.63 3.82
N GLU A 58 -6.30 -10.34 4.78
CA GLU A 58 -7.52 -11.12 4.55
C GLU A 58 -8.73 -10.20 4.47
N LEU A 59 -8.86 -9.23 5.38
CA LEU A 59 -9.92 -8.23 5.32
C LEU A 59 -9.84 -7.37 4.06
N ALA A 60 -8.64 -6.95 3.66
CA ALA A 60 -8.45 -6.23 2.40
C ALA A 60 -8.87 -7.09 1.18
N ALA A 61 -8.53 -8.38 1.16
CA ALA A 61 -8.97 -9.29 0.10
C ALA A 61 -10.50 -9.50 0.09
N ILE A 62 -11.15 -9.57 1.25
CA ILE A 62 -12.63 -9.59 1.36
C ILE A 62 -13.23 -8.30 0.80
N ALA A 63 -12.68 -7.14 1.16
CA ALA A 63 -13.15 -5.85 0.67
C ALA A 63 -13.01 -5.74 -0.86
N ILE A 64 -11.88 -6.18 -1.43
CA ILE A 64 -11.66 -6.25 -2.89
C ILE A 64 -12.68 -7.16 -3.56
N LYS A 65 -12.93 -8.37 -3.01
CA LYS A 65 -13.94 -9.29 -3.53
C LYS A 65 -15.33 -8.66 -3.49
N GLN A 66 -15.69 -8.04 -2.36
CA GLN A 66 -16.98 -7.40 -2.16
C GLN A 66 -17.21 -6.25 -3.16
N ALA A 67 -16.16 -5.47 -3.43
CA ALA A 67 -16.16 -4.34 -4.35
C ALA A 67 -15.92 -4.71 -5.83
N GLN A 68 -15.93 -6.00 -6.19
CA GLN A 68 -15.69 -6.46 -7.58
C GLN A 68 -14.37 -5.96 -8.17
N GLY A 69 -13.35 -5.73 -7.34
CA GLY A 69 -12.06 -5.17 -7.78
C GLY A 69 -12.01 -3.64 -7.83
N ASP A 70 -13.10 -2.91 -7.54
CA ASP A 70 -13.04 -1.46 -7.35
C ASP A 70 -12.28 -1.14 -6.05
N LEU A 71 -11.05 -0.65 -6.20
CA LEU A 71 -10.18 -0.38 -5.07
C LEU A 71 -10.65 0.81 -4.23
N VAL A 72 -11.33 1.80 -4.83
CA VAL A 72 -11.83 2.97 -4.07
C VAL A 72 -12.94 2.53 -3.13
N GLU A 73 -13.86 1.71 -3.62
CA GLU A 73 -14.91 1.12 -2.79
C GLU A 73 -14.32 0.14 -1.75
N ALA A 74 -13.35 -0.69 -2.13
CA ALA A 74 -12.68 -1.60 -1.18
C ALA A 74 -11.98 -0.85 -0.03
N ILE A 75 -11.28 0.25 -0.34
CA ILE A 75 -10.66 1.15 0.65
C ILE A 75 -11.72 1.73 1.57
N PHE A 76 -12.85 2.18 1.01
CA PHE A 76 -13.94 2.74 1.81
C PHE A 76 -14.55 1.70 2.74
N LEU A 77 -14.81 0.48 2.25
CA LEU A 77 -15.30 -0.64 3.05
C LEU A 77 -14.36 -0.97 4.22
N LEU A 78 -13.05 -1.06 3.95
CA LEU A 78 -12.06 -1.37 4.99
C LEU A 78 -11.96 -0.25 6.03
N ARG A 79 -11.99 1.02 5.58
CA ARG A 79 -11.97 2.19 6.45
C ARG A 79 -13.24 2.32 7.29
N ALA A 80 -14.40 1.97 6.73
CA ALA A 80 -15.66 1.90 7.46
C ALA A 80 -15.62 0.79 8.51
N TYR A 81 -15.13 -0.41 8.15
CA TYR A 81 -14.98 -1.54 9.06
C TYR A 81 -14.08 -1.20 10.26
N ARG A 82 -12.96 -0.49 10.02
CA ARG A 82 -12.07 0.00 11.09
C ARG A 82 -12.80 0.81 12.18
N THR A 83 -13.87 1.55 11.84
CA THR A 83 -14.62 2.33 12.84
C THR A 83 -15.45 1.46 13.79
N THR A 84 -15.71 0.20 13.42
CA THR A 84 -16.43 -0.78 14.23
C THR A 84 -15.53 -1.51 15.24
N LEU A 85 -14.20 -1.40 15.07
CA LEU A 85 -13.23 -2.14 15.88
C LEU A 85 -12.82 -1.35 17.13
N PRO A 86 -12.70 -2.01 18.30
CA PRO A 86 -12.13 -1.38 19.47
C PRO A 86 -10.62 -1.16 19.30
N ARG A 87 -10.10 -0.06 19.86
CA ARG A 87 -8.66 0.17 19.93
C ARG A 87 -8.11 -0.42 21.23
N PHE A 88 -7.34 -1.50 21.13
CA PHE A 88 -6.77 -2.17 22.31
C PHE A 88 -5.52 -1.49 22.87
N GLY A 89 -4.75 -0.80 22.04
CA GLY A 89 -3.50 -0.16 22.45
C GLY A 89 -2.77 0.50 21.29
N PHE A 90 -1.51 0.84 21.54
CA PHE A 90 -0.56 1.39 20.57
C PHE A 90 0.66 0.48 20.52
N SER A 91 1.30 0.36 19.35
CA SER A 91 2.59 -0.31 19.25
C SER A 91 3.69 0.59 19.80
N GLU A 92 4.85 -0.01 20.08
CA GLU A 92 6.09 0.74 20.13
C GLU A 92 6.42 1.29 18.72
N PRO A 93 7.20 2.37 18.60
CA PRO A 93 7.71 2.84 17.31
C PRO A 93 8.44 1.72 16.56
N ILE A 94 8.20 1.63 15.25
CA ILE A 94 8.78 0.57 14.42
C ILE A 94 10.28 0.85 14.21
N GLU A 95 11.13 -0.11 14.58
CA GLU A 95 12.57 -0.06 14.32
C GLU A 95 12.89 -0.62 12.92
N THR A 96 13.09 0.26 11.94
CA THR A 96 13.32 -0.12 10.54
C THR A 96 14.76 -0.51 10.22
N SER A 97 15.72 -0.28 11.14
CA SER A 97 17.11 -0.73 10.94
C SER A 97 17.25 -2.25 11.01
N GLY A 98 16.39 -2.93 11.77
CA GLY A 98 16.35 -4.39 11.93
C GLY A 98 15.39 -5.11 10.97
N MET A 99 14.94 -4.45 9.90
CA MET A 99 14.02 -5.01 8.93
C MET A 99 14.63 -6.23 8.20
N GLU A 100 13.84 -7.29 8.01
CA GLU A 100 14.20 -8.38 7.11
C GLU A 100 13.99 -7.92 5.66
N ILE A 101 15.09 -7.66 4.96
CA ILE A 101 15.08 -6.97 3.68
C ILE A 101 14.68 -7.91 2.54
N GLN A 102 13.57 -7.62 1.88
CA GLN A 102 13.18 -8.28 0.62
C GLN A 102 13.65 -7.50 -0.61
N ARG A 103 13.74 -6.19 -0.48
CA ARG A 103 14.19 -5.25 -1.51
C ARG A 103 14.91 -4.10 -0.83
N ARG A 104 16.00 -3.63 -1.40
CA ARG A 104 16.74 -2.46 -0.95
C ARG A 104 17.49 -1.82 -2.09
N ILE A 105 17.14 -0.58 -2.44
CA ILE A 105 17.82 0.17 -3.49
C ILE A 105 18.11 1.61 -3.10
N SER A 106 19.18 2.18 -3.65
CA SER A 106 19.53 3.60 -3.56
C SER A 106 20.03 4.10 -4.90
N SER A 107 19.54 5.27 -5.36
CA SER A 107 20.09 5.92 -6.57
C SER A 107 21.18 6.94 -6.25
N SER A 108 21.40 7.24 -4.97
CA SER A 108 22.43 8.18 -4.51
C SER A 108 23.85 7.64 -4.65
N PHE A 109 24.00 6.31 -4.62
CA PHE A 109 25.29 5.64 -4.73
C PHE A 109 25.20 4.47 -5.71
N LYS A 110 26.31 4.18 -6.38
CA LYS A 110 26.41 2.98 -7.22
C LYS A 110 26.26 1.72 -6.37
N ASP A 111 27.07 1.62 -5.31
CA ASP A 111 27.06 0.52 -4.35
C ASP A 111 26.96 1.08 -2.92
N ILE A 112 26.30 0.34 -2.03
CA ILE A 112 26.09 0.67 -0.62
C ILE A 112 26.46 -0.54 0.24
N PRO A 113 26.86 -0.38 1.51
CA PRO A 113 27.09 -1.51 2.42
C PRO A 113 25.86 -2.43 2.46
N GLY A 114 26.05 -3.74 2.31
CA GLY A 114 24.96 -4.71 2.12
C GLY A 114 24.50 -4.90 0.66
N GLY A 115 24.95 -4.05 -0.27
CA GLY A 115 24.62 -4.13 -1.69
C GLY A 115 23.23 -3.59 -2.06
N GLN A 116 22.97 -3.58 -3.37
CA GLN A 116 21.67 -3.27 -3.96
C GLN A 116 20.88 -4.58 -4.12
N VAL A 117 19.73 -4.70 -3.46
CA VAL A 117 18.84 -5.86 -3.52
C VAL A 117 17.59 -5.48 -4.28
N LEU A 118 17.44 -5.95 -5.53
CA LEU A 118 16.27 -5.58 -6.33
C LEU A 118 14.97 -6.22 -5.80
N GLY A 119 15.04 -7.43 -5.24
CA GLY A 119 13.85 -8.16 -4.81
C GLY A 119 12.83 -8.39 -5.94
N PRO A 120 11.59 -8.78 -5.59
CA PRO A 120 10.49 -8.89 -6.55
C PRO A 120 10.10 -7.49 -7.07
N THR A 121 10.29 -7.23 -8.37
CA THR A 121 9.99 -5.91 -8.96
C THR A 121 9.60 -5.99 -10.44
N TYR A 122 8.81 -5.01 -10.89
CA TYR A 122 8.48 -4.77 -12.30
C TYR A 122 9.40 -3.76 -12.99
N ASP A 123 10.36 -3.14 -12.30
CA ASP A 123 11.11 -1.96 -12.81
C ASP A 123 11.74 -2.19 -14.20
N TYR A 124 12.32 -3.36 -14.41
CA TYR A 124 13.10 -3.68 -15.62
C TYR A 124 12.36 -4.58 -16.62
N THR A 125 11.08 -4.87 -16.40
CA THR A 125 10.31 -5.72 -17.30
C THR A 125 9.96 -4.98 -18.59
N HIS A 126 9.78 -5.70 -19.70
CA HIS A 126 9.13 -5.12 -20.88
C HIS A 126 7.62 -5.13 -20.68
N ARG A 127 6.96 -3.98 -20.89
CA ARG A 127 5.52 -3.81 -20.65
C ARG A 127 4.71 -4.35 -21.82
N LEU A 128 4.79 -5.66 -22.02
CA LEU A 128 4.08 -6.43 -23.04
C LEU A 128 3.05 -7.32 -22.34
N ILE A 129 1.87 -7.50 -22.95
CA ILE A 129 0.86 -8.42 -22.43
C ILE A 129 1.40 -9.85 -22.57
N ASP A 130 1.43 -10.58 -21.47
CA ASP A 130 1.86 -11.98 -21.45
C ASP A 130 0.67 -12.93 -21.66
N PHE A 131 0.50 -13.38 -22.90
CA PHE A 131 -0.55 -14.34 -23.27
C PHE A 131 -0.31 -15.75 -22.72
N ALA A 132 0.88 -16.07 -22.20
CA ALA A 132 1.12 -17.38 -21.60
C ALA A 132 0.27 -17.63 -20.35
N LEU A 133 -0.13 -16.56 -19.65
CA LEU A 133 -0.95 -16.60 -18.43
C LEU A 133 -2.42 -17.03 -18.68
N GLU A 134 -2.87 -17.16 -19.93
CA GLU A 134 -4.20 -17.72 -20.25
C GLU A 134 -4.32 -19.20 -19.88
N ILE A 135 -3.19 -19.92 -19.86
CA ILE A 135 -3.14 -21.34 -19.52
C ILE A 135 -2.64 -21.45 -18.08
N PRO A 136 -3.48 -21.94 -17.13
CA PRO A 136 -3.03 -22.14 -15.76
C PRO A 136 -1.87 -23.12 -15.74
N GLU A 137 -0.75 -22.73 -15.13
CA GLU A 137 0.29 -23.70 -14.79
C GLU A 137 -0.32 -24.69 -13.79
N ASN A 138 -0.38 -25.98 -14.14
CA ASN A 138 -1.04 -27.03 -13.36
C ASN A 138 -0.29 -27.37 -12.06
N GLY A 139 -0.13 -26.39 -11.15
CA GLY A 139 0.38 -26.58 -9.80
C GLY A 139 1.80 -27.14 -9.72
N ASN A 140 2.58 -27.07 -10.80
CA ASN A 140 3.97 -27.54 -10.77
C ASN A 140 4.82 -26.49 -10.04
N SER A 141 4.76 -26.52 -8.70
CA SER A 141 5.47 -25.60 -7.80
C SER A 141 6.98 -25.50 -8.06
N GLU A 142 7.57 -26.46 -8.77
CA GLU A 142 9.00 -26.45 -9.10
C GLU A 142 9.34 -25.47 -10.23
N THR A 143 8.42 -25.15 -11.15
CA THR A 143 8.70 -24.21 -12.26
C THR A 143 8.65 -22.73 -11.83
N CYS A 144 7.88 -22.40 -10.78
CA CYS A 144 7.73 -21.01 -10.33
C CYS A 144 8.76 -20.58 -9.28
N ARG A 145 9.68 -21.46 -8.85
CA ARG A 145 10.69 -21.13 -7.83
C ARG A 145 11.88 -20.42 -8.48
N ALA A 146 12.15 -19.21 -8.02
CA ALA A 146 13.38 -18.52 -8.37
C ALA A 146 14.61 -19.30 -7.88
N GLU A 147 15.69 -19.25 -8.65
CA GLU A 147 16.98 -19.80 -8.22
C GLU A 147 17.43 -19.11 -6.94
N VAL A 148 17.85 -19.90 -5.95
CA VAL A 148 18.37 -19.36 -4.70
C VAL A 148 19.82 -18.95 -4.92
N ALA A 149 20.15 -17.70 -4.59
CA ALA A 149 21.52 -17.22 -4.65
C ALA A 149 22.43 -18.06 -3.73
N ALA A 150 23.66 -18.34 -4.22
CA ALA A 150 24.64 -19.10 -3.44
C ALA A 150 25.12 -18.36 -2.19
N GLU A 151 25.09 -17.03 -2.23
CA GLU A 151 25.46 -16.17 -1.11
C GLU A 151 24.20 -15.62 -0.42
N ALA A 152 24.16 -15.74 0.90
CA ALA A 152 23.12 -15.14 1.70
C ALA A 152 23.25 -13.61 1.71
N ILE A 153 22.11 -12.95 1.87
CA ILE A 153 22.06 -11.50 2.07
C ILE A 153 22.88 -11.13 3.32
N GLN A 154 23.68 -10.07 3.24
CA GLN A 154 24.48 -9.61 4.38
C GLN A 154 23.57 -9.11 5.50
N ASN A 155 23.84 -9.54 6.73
CA ASN A 155 23.03 -9.16 7.90
C ASN A 155 23.12 -7.65 8.25
N ALA A 156 24.21 -6.98 7.89
CA ALA A 156 24.43 -5.58 8.21
C ALA A 156 24.04 -4.70 7.00
N MET A 157 22.85 -4.06 7.08
CA MET A 157 22.36 -3.11 6.08
C MET A 157 22.05 -1.75 6.71
N PRO A 158 23.09 -0.95 7.05
CA PRO A 158 22.87 0.39 7.60
C PRO A 158 22.02 1.23 6.64
N ARG A 159 21.21 2.15 7.17
CA ARG A 159 20.40 3.05 6.33
C ARG A 159 21.33 4.00 5.62
N VAL A 160 21.02 4.33 4.37
CA VAL A 160 21.83 5.28 3.59
C VAL A 160 21.84 6.65 4.29
N ALA A 161 20.74 7.04 4.92
CA ALA A 161 20.67 8.24 5.76
C ALA A 161 21.69 8.22 6.90
N ASP A 162 21.90 7.08 7.58
CA ASP A 162 22.88 6.98 8.67
C ASP A 162 24.32 7.17 8.17
N LEU A 163 24.61 6.74 6.93
CA LEU A 163 25.91 6.97 6.28
C LEU A 163 26.12 8.46 5.97
N LEU A 164 25.10 9.11 5.40
CA LEU A 164 25.14 10.55 5.11
C LEU A 164 25.26 11.40 6.39
N LEU A 165 24.59 10.98 7.48
CA LEU A 165 24.68 11.59 8.80
C LEU A 165 26.09 11.47 9.37
N ALA A 166 26.70 10.28 9.29
CA ALA A 166 28.06 10.05 9.79
C ALA A 166 29.11 10.91 9.08
N GLU A 167 28.87 11.27 7.82
CA GLU A 167 29.71 12.17 7.04
C GLU A 167 29.36 13.67 7.21
N GLY A 168 28.30 13.99 7.96
CA GLY A 168 27.84 15.36 8.17
C GLY A 168 27.24 16.00 6.92
N LEU A 169 26.72 15.20 5.98
CA LEU A 169 26.13 15.66 4.72
C LEU A 169 24.65 16.02 4.85
N ILE A 170 23.98 15.51 5.88
CA ILE A 170 22.58 15.83 6.22
C ILE A 170 22.46 16.15 7.70
N GLU A 171 21.39 16.83 8.06
CA GLU A 171 21.05 17.12 9.46
C GLU A 171 20.39 15.92 10.12
N ASP A 172 20.64 15.75 11.41
CA ASP A 172 19.95 14.75 12.23
C ASP A 172 18.44 15.04 12.29
N GLU A 173 17.62 13.99 12.26
CA GLU A 173 16.20 14.18 12.52
C GLU A 173 16.05 14.60 13.98
N ALA A 174 15.60 15.84 14.23
CA ALA A 174 15.52 16.40 15.57
C ALA A 174 14.82 15.45 16.57
N THR A 175 15.62 14.85 17.45
CA THR A 175 15.19 13.94 18.54
C THR A 175 14.42 14.67 19.66
N ASP A 176 14.43 16.01 19.65
CA ASP A 176 13.83 16.85 20.70
C ASP A 176 12.30 16.70 20.84
N ASN A 177 11.64 16.03 19.88
CA ASN A 177 10.20 15.79 19.88
C ASN A 177 9.75 14.47 20.53
N ASP A 178 10.66 13.64 21.05
CA ASP A 178 10.28 12.34 21.68
C ASP A 178 9.39 12.51 22.93
N ARG A 179 9.27 13.72 23.48
CA ARG A 179 8.44 14.00 24.66
C ARG A 179 7.03 14.47 24.34
N ARG A 180 6.74 14.90 23.11
CA ARG A 180 5.38 15.34 22.75
C ARG A 180 4.54 14.14 22.29
N PRO A 181 3.28 14.02 22.70
CA PRO A 181 2.39 13.02 22.13
C PRO A 181 2.27 13.21 20.62
N VAL A 182 2.35 12.11 19.87
CA VAL A 182 2.05 12.09 18.43
C VAL A 182 0.55 12.37 18.27
N ALA A 183 0.19 13.37 17.48
CA ALA A 183 -1.22 13.69 17.21
C ALA A 183 -1.92 12.55 16.45
N ASP A 184 -3.24 12.41 16.56
CA ASP A 184 -3.98 11.33 15.90
C ASP A 184 -5.10 11.89 15.01
N LEU A 185 -4.85 11.88 13.70
CA LEU A 185 -5.79 12.36 12.68
C LEU A 185 -7.13 11.58 12.67
N THR A 186 -7.18 10.40 13.30
CA THR A 186 -8.40 9.60 13.40
C THR A 186 -9.24 9.92 14.64
N ARG A 187 -8.75 10.79 15.53
CA ARG A 187 -9.46 11.24 16.73
C ARG A 187 -9.81 12.72 16.66
N ASP A 188 -8.86 13.53 16.19
CA ASP A 188 -9.00 14.97 16.14
C ASP A 188 -9.11 15.45 14.67
N PRO A 189 -9.97 16.45 14.38
CA PRO A 189 -10.08 16.98 13.03
C PRO A 189 -8.78 17.67 12.60
N LEU A 190 -8.53 17.69 11.28
CA LEU A 190 -7.36 18.37 10.71
C LEU A 190 -7.50 19.89 10.83
N GLU A 191 -6.60 20.51 11.58
CA GLU A 191 -6.43 21.97 11.65
C GLU A 191 -5.17 22.40 10.90
N LEU A 192 -5.24 23.54 10.20
CA LEU A 192 -4.11 24.08 9.42
C LEU A 192 -3.56 25.36 10.09
N PRO A 193 -2.23 25.53 10.18
CA PRO A 193 -1.19 24.62 9.67
C PRO A 193 -1.04 23.36 10.54
N ALA A 194 -0.87 22.21 9.90
CA ALA A 194 -0.69 20.92 10.57
C ALA A 194 0.80 20.58 10.75
N GLU A 195 1.13 19.96 11.89
CA GLU A 195 2.48 19.47 12.21
C GLU A 195 2.90 18.24 11.37
N ARG A 196 4.21 17.94 11.32
CA ARG A 196 4.79 16.89 10.45
C ARG A 196 4.12 15.52 10.64
N ASP A 197 3.84 15.13 11.87
CA ASP A 197 3.17 13.87 12.25
C ASP A 197 1.77 13.75 11.64
N VAL A 198 0.95 14.80 11.74
CA VAL A 198 -0.40 14.81 11.15
C VAL A 198 -0.32 14.80 9.62
N ARG A 199 0.63 15.54 9.03
CA ARG A 199 0.85 15.54 7.57
C ARG A 199 1.25 14.16 7.05
N LEU A 200 2.17 13.46 7.74
CA LEU A 200 2.61 12.11 7.37
C LEU A 200 1.47 11.09 7.52
N GLN A 201 0.67 11.18 8.59
CA GLN A 201 -0.53 10.35 8.73
C GLN A 201 -1.52 10.60 7.59
N ASN A 202 -1.74 11.86 7.22
CA ASN A 202 -2.66 12.17 6.12
C ASN A 202 -2.14 11.66 4.77
N LEU A 203 -0.83 11.82 4.50
CA LEU A 203 -0.20 11.32 3.27
C LEU A 203 -0.27 9.80 3.16
N ALA A 204 -0.03 9.07 4.25
CA ALA A 204 -0.14 7.61 4.27
C ALA A 204 -1.57 7.09 3.99
N ARG A 205 -2.58 7.96 4.10
CA ARG A 205 -4.01 7.66 3.94
C ARG A 205 -4.61 8.25 2.66
N GLY A 206 -3.81 9.01 1.91
CA GLY A 206 -4.27 9.70 0.71
C GLY A 206 -4.27 8.81 -0.51
N ASP A 207 -5.04 9.21 -1.52
CA ASP A 207 -5.11 8.50 -2.79
C ASP A 207 -3.73 8.52 -3.48
N GLU A 208 -3.25 7.33 -3.85
CA GLU A 208 -1.96 7.13 -4.50
C GLU A 208 -1.81 7.99 -5.77
N GLY A 209 -2.83 7.99 -6.63
CA GLY A 209 -2.80 8.72 -7.90
C GLY A 209 -2.74 10.24 -7.70
N PHE A 210 -3.51 10.76 -6.75
CA PHE A 210 -3.51 12.17 -6.38
C PHE A 210 -2.15 12.60 -5.82
N ILE A 211 -1.60 11.88 -4.85
CA ILE A 211 -0.30 12.20 -4.26
C ILE A 211 0.81 12.10 -5.31
N LEU A 212 0.79 11.07 -6.16
CA LEU A 212 1.74 10.92 -7.26
C LEU A 212 1.67 12.10 -8.23
N SER A 213 0.48 12.59 -8.54
CA SER A 213 0.31 13.76 -9.43
C SER A 213 0.91 15.04 -8.83
N LEU A 214 0.77 15.24 -7.51
CA LEU A 214 1.40 16.34 -6.78
C LEU A 214 2.92 16.21 -6.76
N ALA A 215 3.44 15.03 -6.41
CA ALA A 215 4.87 14.74 -6.45
C ALA A 215 5.47 14.95 -7.85
N TYR A 216 4.76 14.52 -8.89
CA TYR A 216 5.17 14.73 -10.27
C TYR A 216 5.19 16.20 -10.66
N SER A 217 4.23 17.01 -10.20
CA SER A 217 4.24 18.46 -10.44
C SER A 217 5.47 19.16 -9.86
N LEU A 218 5.95 18.71 -8.68
CA LEU A 218 7.16 19.22 -8.05
C LEU A 218 8.40 18.93 -8.90
N LEU A 219 8.49 17.71 -9.45
CA LEU A 219 9.56 17.34 -10.40
C LEU A 219 9.56 18.19 -11.67
N ARG A 220 8.41 18.76 -12.04
CA ARG A 220 8.26 19.67 -13.19
C ARG A 220 8.44 21.14 -12.84
N GLY A 221 8.86 21.47 -11.61
CA GLY A 221 9.19 22.82 -11.18
C GLY A 221 8.04 23.60 -10.53
N PHE A 222 6.90 22.98 -10.26
CA PHE A 222 5.79 23.64 -9.55
C PHE A 222 6.00 23.56 -8.04
N GLY A 223 6.60 24.58 -7.45
CA GLY A 223 6.72 24.72 -5.98
C GLY A 223 7.97 24.07 -5.35
N ALA A 224 8.84 23.43 -6.14
CA ALA A 224 10.07 22.84 -5.61
C ALA A 224 11.22 23.86 -5.58
N SER A 225 11.83 24.03 -4.41
CA SER A 225 13.18 24.61 -4.25
C SER A 225 14.27 23.53 -4.22
N GLY A 226 13.90 22.25 -4.09
CA GLY A 226 14.80 21.11 -3.92
C GLY A 226 14.89 20.21 -5.15
N HIS A 227 15.99 19.46 -5.24
CA HIS A 227 16.26 18.47 -6.28
C HIS A 227 16.19 17.06 -5.65
N PRO A 228 15.06 16.34 -5.73
CA PRO A 228 14.90 15.08 -5.01
C PRO A 228 15.79 13.98 -5.59
N PHE A 229 16.27 13.10 -4.71
CA PHE A 229 16.98 11.87 -5.04
C PHE A 229 16.38 10.73 -4.23
N LEU A 230 16.46 9.50 -4.77
CA LEU A 230 16.03 8.32 -4.04
C LEU A 230 17.15 7.87 -3.10
N GLY A 231 17.15 8.45 -1.90
CA GLY A 231 18.13 8.11 -0.86
C GLY A 231 18.11 6.62 -0.55
N GLU A 232 16.94 6.06 -0.28
CA GLU A 232 16.76 4.62 -0.08
C GLU A 232 15.29 4.20 -0.21
N ILE A 233 15.04 3.02 -0.77
CA ILE A 233 13.81 2.22 -0.60
C ILE A 233 14.25 0.90 0.00
N ARG A 234 13.61 0.46 1.07
CA ARG A 234 13.82 -0.85 1.69
C ARG A 234 12.53 -1.43 2.24
#